data_AF-A0A8T7B6N6-F1
#
_entry.id   AF-A0A8T7B6N6-F1
#
_cell.length_a   1.000
_cell.length_b   1.000
_cell.length_c   1.000
_cell.angle_alpha   90.00
_cell.angle_beta   90.00
_cell.angle_gamma   90.00
#
_symmetry.space_group_name_H-M   'P 1'
#
loop_
_entity.id
_entity.type
_entity.pdbx_description
1 polymer ?
#
loop_
_entity_poly.entity_id
_entity_poly.type
_entity_poly.pdbx_seq_one_letter_code
_entity_poly.pdbx_strand_id
1 'polypeptide(L)' 'MNNNLAELRQRLNEVDRDLLRLAAERQSLVAAIGEFKRSRGQPTRDYEREREVIEMARHEATGLGLSTDLAESLMRR' A
#
# COMPACT_ATOMS: atom_id res chain seq x y z
N MET A 1 -19.62 14.31 -20.43
CA MET A 1 -18.75 15.30 -19.77
C MET A 1 -17.44 15.32 -20.53
N ASN A 2 -17.13 16.42 -21.22
CA ASN A 2 -15.81 16.60 -21.84
C ASN A 2 -14.88 17.10 -20.74
N ASN A 3 -14.19 16.20 -20.04
CA ASN A 3 -13.13 16.65 -19.15
C ASN A 3 -12.00 17.22 -20.01
N ASN A 4 -11.66 18.49 -19.80
CA ASN A 4 -10.46 19.05 -20.41
C ASN A 4 -9.23 18.39 -19.76
N LEU A 5 -8.13 18.28 -20.51
CA LEU A 5 -6.83 17.79 -20.04
C LEU A 5 -6.39 18.43 -18.71
N ALA A 6 -6.73 19.71 -18.48
CA ALA A 6 -6.44 20.39 -17.22
C ALA A 6 -7.16 19.76 -16.01
N GLU A 7 -8.45 19.44 -16.15
CA GLU A 7 -9.26 18.83 -15.08
C GLU A 7 -8.79 17.40 -14.80
N LEU A 8 -8.47 16.63 -15.84
CA LEU A 8 -7.91 15.27 -15.67
C LEU A 8 -6.58 15.29 -14.91
N ARG A 9 -5.70 16.25 -15.23
CA ARG A 9 -4.42 16.42 -14.53
C ARG A 9 -4.61 16.85 -13.09
N GLN A 10 -5.55 17.75 -12.82
CA GLN A 10 -5.85 18.14 -11.45
C GLN A 10 -6.34 16.94 -10.63
N ARG A 11 -7.26 16.14 -11.19
CA ARG A 11 -7.75 14.93 -10.52
C ARG A 11 -6.65 13.91 -10.29
N LEU A 12 -5.74 13.73 -11.26
CA LEU A 12 -4.58 12.86 -11.08
C LEU A 12 -3.68 13.34 -9.93
N ASN A 13 -3.37 14.64 -9.88
CA ASN A 13 -2.57 15.22 -8.80
C ASN A 13 -3.22 15.06 -7.41
N GLU A 14 -4.56 15.05 -7.33
CA GLU A 14 -5.28 14.74 -6.09
C GLU A 14 -5.06 13.28 -5.69
N VAL A 15 -5.26 12.35 -6.61
CA VAL A 15 -5.02 10.92 -6.38
C VAL A 15 -3.57 10.66 -5.95
N ASP A 16 -2.60 11.26 -6.62
CA ASP A 16 -1.18 11.09 -6.30
C ASP A 16 -0.85 11.57 -4.88
N ARG A 17 -1.45 12.69 -4.44
CA ARG A 17 -1.30 13.17 -3.06
C ARG A 17 -1.92 12.21 -2.05
N ASP A 18 -3.08 11.64 -2.36
CA ASP A 18 -3.73 10.65 -1.49
C ASP A 18 -2.92 9.36 -1.41
N LEU A 19 -2.34 8.90 -2.52
CA LEU A 19 -1.45 7.72 -2.53
C LEU A 19 -0.24 7.94 -1.62
N LEU A 20 0.41 9.11 -1.69
CA LEU A 20 1.54 9.43 -0.82
C LEU A 20 1.14 9.51 0.66
N ARG A 21 -0.03 10.10 0.96
CA ARG A 21 -0.55 10.18 2.32
C ARG A 21 -0.84 8.79 2.90
N LEU A 22 -1.50 7.93 2.14
CA LEU A 22 -1.80 6.55 2.54
C LEU A 22 -0.52 5.71 2.69
N ALA A 23 0.48 5.93 1.84
CA ALA A 23 1.78 5.28 1.97
C ALA A 23 2.48 5.67 3.29
N ALA A 24 2.48 6.95 3.65
CA ALA A 24 3.05 7.43 4.91
C ALA A 24 2.31 6.87 6.15
N GLU A 25 0.97 6.80 6.08
CA GLU A 25 0.15 6.18 7.12
C GLU A 25 0.47 4.69 7.28
N ARG A 26 0.55 3.95 6.16
CA ARG A 26 0.96 2.54 6.16
C ARG A 26 2.33 2.34 6.81
N GLN A 27 3.33 3.16 6.45
CA GLN A 27 4.67 3.09 7.04
C GLN A 27 4.66 3.33 8.55
N SER A 28 3.85 4.29 9.01
CA SER A 28 3.69 4.58 10.43
C SER A 28 3.09 3.39 11.20
N LEU A 29 2.09 2.73 10.61
CA LEU A 29 1.48 1.52 11.19
C LEU A 29 2.46 0.35 11.24
N VAL A 30 3.24 0.12 10.16
CA VAL A 30 4.27 -0.93 10.13
C VAL A 30 5.32 -0.69 11.23
N ALA A 31 5.75 0.55 11.41
CA ALA A 31 6.70 0.92 12.47
C ALA A 31 6.13 0.66 13.87
N ALA A 32 4.88 1.06 14.12
CA ALA A 32 4.19 0.85 15.39
C ALA A 32 3.99 -0.64 15.71
N ILE A 33 3.62 -1.46 14.71
CA ILE A 33 3.53 -2.92 14.87
C ILE A 33 4.90 -3.51 15.20
N GLY A 34 5.95 -3.05 14.51
CA GLY A 34 7.32 -3.48 14.79
C GLY A 34 7.76 -3.15 16.21
N GLU A 35 7.45 -1.95 16.70
CA GLU A 35 7.72 -1.53 18.08
C GLU A 35 6.95 -2.36 19.10
N PHE A 36 5.67 -2.61 18.85
CA PHE A 36 4.84 -3.47 19.69
C PHE A 36 5.42 -4.88 19.82
N LYS A 37 5.80 -5.52 18.69
CA LYS A 37 6.44 -6.85 18.70
C LYS A 37 7.76 -6.84 19.48
N ARG A 38 8.61 -5.82 19.27
CA ARG A 38 9.87 -5.65 20.02
C ARG A 38 9.65 -5.54 21.52
N SER A 39 8.67 -4.74 21.95
CA SER A 39 8.35 -4.55 23.37
C SER A 39 7.96 -5.85 24.10
N ARG A 40 7.50 -6.86 23.35
CA ARG A 40 7.09 -8.18 23.86
C ARG A 40 8.12 -9.29 23.63
N GLY A 41 9.32 -8.94 23.14
CA GLY A 41 10.37 -9.92 22.81
C GLY A 41 10.02 -10.84 21.64
N GLN A 42 9.04 -10.46 20.80
CA GLN A 42 8.66 -11.24 19.63
C GLN A 42 9.58 -10.92 18.45
N PRO A 43 9.85 -11.90 17.56
CA PRO A 43 10.55 -11.64 16.31
C PRO A 43 9.84 -10.56 15.50
N THR A 44 10.60 -9.61 14.96
CA THR A 44 10.06 -8.56 14.09
C THR A 44 9.66 -9.11 12.73
N ARG A 45 10.23 -10.24 12.31
CA ARG A 45 9.96 -10.88 11.04
C ARG A 45 8.92 -11.98 11.18
N ASP A 46 7.93 -11.97 10.29
CA ASP A 46 6.75 -12.82 10.33
C ASP A 46 6.42 -13.24 8.89
N TYR A 47 7.05 -14.34 8.46
CA TYR A 47 6.99 -14.80 7.07
C TYR A 47 5.58 -15.19 6.63
N GLU A 48 4.78 -15.75 7.54
CA GLU A 48 3.38 -16.07 7.26
C GLU A 48 2.59 -14.79 7.00
N ARG A 49 2.77 -13.78 7.88
CA ARG A 49 2.11 -12.48 7.68
C ARG A 49 2.58 -11.76 6.43
N GLU A 50 3.87 -11.80 6.10
CA GLU A 50 4.41 -11.24 4.86
C GLU A 50 3.74 -11.88 3.64
N ARG A 51 3.60 -13.21 3.64
CA ARG A 51 2.93 -13.95 2.55
C ARG A 51 1.46 -13.54 2.41
N GLU A 52 0.72 -13.48 3.52
CA GLU A 52 -0.69 -13.06 3.52
C GLU A 52 -0.89 -11.67 2.92
N VAL A 53 -0.05 -10.70 3.30
CA VAL A 53 -0.13 -9.33 2.79
C VAL A 53 0.06 -9.28 1.28
N ILE A 54 0.99 -10.07 0.74
CA ILE A 54 1.21 -10.13 -0.72
C ILE A 54 0.04 -10.80 -1.43
N GLU A 55 -0.46 -11.93 -0.93
CA GLU A 55 -1.58 -12.64 -1.56
C GLU A 55 -2.86 -11.79 -1.56
N MET A 56 -3.16 -11.11 -0.46
CA MET A 56 -4.27 -10.15 -0.40
C MET A 56 -4.11 -9.04 -1.45
N ALA A 57 -2.92 -8.45 -1.54
CA ALA A 57 -2.66 -7.39 -2.51
C ALA A 57 -2.81 -7.86 -3.97
N ARG A 58 -2.37 -9.07 -4.31
CA ARG A 58 -2.57 -9.64 -5.65
C ARG A 58 -4.05 -9.85 -5.97
N HIS A 59 -4.82 -10.35 -5.01
CA HIS A 59 -6.25 -10.58 -5.17
C HIS A 59 -7.00 -9.25 -5.40
N GLU A 60 -6.74 -8.24 -4.57
CA GLU A 60 -7.34 -6.92 -4.71
C GLU A 60 -6.95 -6.24 -6.03
N ALA A 61 -5.67 -6.33 -6.43
CA ALA A 61 -5.18 -5.78 -7.69
C ALA A 61 -5.94 -6.35 -8.90
N THR A 62 -6.19 -7.67 -8.89
CA THR A 62 -6.94 -8.34 -9.95
C THR A 62 -8.36 -7.79 -10.05
N GLY A 63 -9.03 -7.57 -8.92
CA GLY A 63 -10.38 -6.96 -8.89
C GLY A 63 -10.42 -5.51 -9.38
N LEU A 64 -9.31 -4.78 -9.24
CA LEU A 64 -9.15 -3.40 -9.69
C LEU A 64 -8.59 -3.27 -11.12
N GLY A 65 -8.29 -4.38 -11.80
CA GLY A 65 -7.66 -4.37 -13.12
C GLY A 65 -6.19 -3.91 -13.10
N LEU A 66 -5.53 -3.97 -11.96
CA LEU A 66 -4.11 -3.64 -11.78
C LEU A 66 -3.23 -4.88 -11.94
N SER A 67 -1.99 -4.67 -12.39
CA SER A 67 -0.98 -5.74 -12.39
C SER A 67 -0.70 -6.22 -10.96
N THR A 68 -0.65 -7.54 -10.77
CA THR A 68 -0.31 -8.14 -9.47
C THR A 68 1.13 -7.82 -9.07
N ASP A 69 2.04 -7.61 -10.03
CA ASP A 69 3.43 -7.20 -9.76
C ASP A 69 3.52 -5.76 -9.23
N LEU A 70 2.64 -4.87 -9.70
CA LEU A 70 2.55 -3.51 -9.17
C LEU A 70 2.10 -3.53 -7.71
N ALA A 71 1.08 -4.33 -7.39
CA ALA A 71 0.58 -4.44 -6.02
C ALA A 71 1.62 -5.04 -5.07
N GLU A 72 2.34 -6.08 -5.51
CA GLU A 72 3.44 -6.65 -4.75
C GLU A 72 4.56 -5.62 -4.51
N SER A 73 4.97 -4.87 -5.54
CA SER A 73 6.00 -3.83 -5.43
C SER A 73 5.62 -2.74 -4.41
N LEU A 74 4.33 -2.38 -4.32
CA LEU A 74 3.84 -1.43 -3.33
C LEU A 74 3.88 -1.99 -1.90
N MET A 75 3.62 -3.29 -1.72
CA MET A 75 3.61 -3.90 -0.40
C MET A 75 5.00 -4.26 0.15
N ARG A 76 5.98 -4.48 -0.73
CA ARG A 76 7.37 -4.83 -0.34
C ARG A 76 8.25 -3.63 0.02
N ARG A 77 7.77 -2.41 -0.22
CA ARG A 77 8.45 -1.15 0.14
C ARG A 77 7.94 -0.62 1.48
#